data_AF-W0RQX5-F1
#
_entry.id   AF-W0RQX5-F1
#
_cell.length_a   1.000
_cell.length_b   1.000
_cell.length_c   1.000
_cell.angle_alpha   90.00
_cell.angle_beta   90.00
_cell.angle_gamma   90.00
#
_symmetry.space_group_name_H-M   'P 1'
#
loop_
_entity.id
_entity.type
_entity.pdbx_description
1 polymer ?
#
loop_
_entity_poly.entity_id
_entity_poly.type
_entity_poly.pdbx_seq_one_letter_code
_entity_poly.pdbx_strand_id
1 'polypeptide(L)'
;MQEVLHDAQTSRLDARHKVLFAFIDRVNHDSPRITADDVAAVRAAGWTDEALYFAITVCALFNFYNRWIDATGVHAMSEEAHRAGGKRSARGSYAR
;
A
#
# COMPACT_ATOMS: atom_id res chain seq x y z
N MET A 1 -3.03 -13.68 3.36
CA MET A 1 -3.47 -12.27 3.53
C MET A 1 -3.08 -11.75 4.90
N GLN A 2 -3.57 -12.34 5.99
CA GLN A 2 -3.20 -11.93 7.36
C GLN A 2 -1.68 -11.95 7.60
N GLU A 3 -1.00 -13.00 7.13
CA GLU A 3 0.47 -13.10 7.12
C GLU A 3 1.17 -11.90 6.45
N VAL A 4 0.64 -11.35 5.36
CA VAL A 4 1.24 -10.23 4.61
C VAL A 4 1.10 -8.93 5.39
N LEU A 5 -0.01 -8.78 6.11
CA LEU A 5 -0.25 -7.63 6.98
C LEU A 5 0.67 -7.62 8.21
N HIS A 6 1.08 -8.80 8.66
CA HIS A 6 2.04 -8.93 9.76
C HIS A 6 3.48 -8.73 9.27
N ASP A 7 3.89 -9.50 8.26
CA ASP A 7 5.21 -9.39 7.64
C ASP A 7 5.20 -10.02 6.23
N ALA A 8 5.35 -9.16 5.21
CA ALA A 8 5.40 -9.60 3.82
C ALA A 8 6.60 -10.53 3.52
N GLN A 9 7.74 -10.38 4.22
CA GLN A 9 8.96 -11.16 3.95
C GLN A 9 8.84 -12.62 4.41
N THR A 10 8.12 -12.88 5.50
CA THR A 10 7.85 -14.23 6.01
C THR A 10 6.56 -14.85 5.45
N SER A 11 5.79 -14.10 4.67
CA SER A 11 4.55 -14.58 4.05
C SER A 11 4.76 -15.61 2.92
N ARG A 12 3.65 -16.22 2.47
CA ARG A 12 3.58 -17.08 1.27
C ARG A 12 3.77 -16.38 -0.08
N LEU A 13 4.01 -15.07 -0.11
CA LEU A 13 4.24 -14.35 -1.36
C LEU A 13 5.44 -14.92 -2.11
N ASP A 14 5.39 -14.86 -3.44
CA ASP A 14 6.56 -15.20 -4.24
C ASP A 14 7.70 -14.20 -4.02
N ALA A 15 8.91 -14.59 -4.44
CA ALA A 15 10.10 -13.77 -4.27
C ALA A 15 9.97 -12.38 -4.93
N ARG A 16 9.29 -12.30 -6.08
CA ARG A 16 9.09 -11.06 -6.84
C ARG A 16 8.25 -10.05 -6.04
N HIS A 17 7.18 -10.49 -5.40
CA HIS A 17 6.36 -9.64 -4.54
C HIS A 17 7.09 -9.23 -3.27
N LYS A 18 7.89 -10.12 -2.67
CA LYS A 18 8.70 -9.79 -1.49
C LYS A 18 9.70 -8.67 -1.76
N VAL A 19 10.34 -8.67 -2.93
CA VAL A 19 11.23 -7.59 -3.37
C VAL A 19 10.47 -6.27 -3.52
N LEU A 20 9.28 -6.29 -4.15
CA LEU A 20 8.45 -5.09 -4.29
C LEU A 20 8.02 -4.54 -2.92
N PHE A 21 7.55 -5.39 -2.00
CA PHE A 21 7.10 -4.94 -0.69
C PHE A 21 8.26 -4.42 0.17
N ALA A 22 9.46 -5.01 0.08
CA ALA A 22 10.64 -4.48 0.77
C ALA A 22 11.01 -3.07 0.26
N PHE A 23 10.91 -2.85 -1.05
CA PHE A 23 11.11 -1.53 -1.63
C PHE A 23 10.04 -0.52 -1.18
N ILE A 24 8.76 -0.91 -1.21
CA ILE A 24 7.66 -0.04 -0.78
C ILE A 24 7.74 0.27 0.73
N ASP A 25 8.21 -0.66 1.56
CA ASP A 25 8.48 -0.42 2.97
C ASP A 25 9.56 0.68 3.16
N ARG A 26 10.66 0.62 2.39
CA ARG A 26 11.66 1.70 2.35
C ARG A 26 11.07 3.03 1.86
N VAL A 27 10.23 3.02 0.83
CA VAL A 27 9.53 4.25 0.37
C VAL A 27 8.63 4.81 1.48
N ASN A 28 8.00 3.95 2.27
CA ASN A 28 7.11 4.36 3.35
C ASN A 28 7.86 5.02 4.53
N HIS A 29 9.04 4.51 4.87
CA HIS A 29 9.77 4.89 6.08
C HIS A 29 10.97 5.80 5.85
N ASP A 30 11.60 5.75 4.67
CA ASP A 30 12.89 6.37 4.40
C ASP A 30 13.05 6.78 2.92
N SER A 31 11.98 7.32 2.32
CA SER A 31 11.98 7.75 0.92
C SER A 31 13.14 8.69 0.51
N PRO A 32 13.67 9.59 1.37
CA PRO A 32 14.80 10.44 0.98
C PRO A 32 16.10 9.68 0.70
N ARG A 33 16.21 8.41 1.12
CA ARG A 33 17.39 7.56 0.90
C ARG A 33 17.21 6.52 -0.20
N ILE A 34 16.11 6.58 -0.95
CA ILE A 34 15.92 5.72 -2.12
C ILE A 34 16.94 6.09 -3.20
N THR A 35 17.59 5.09 -3.76
CA THR A 35 18.60 5.25 -4.82
C THR A 35 18.18 4.53 -6.10
N ALA A 36 18.97 4.68 -7.16
CA ALA A 36 18.78 3.94 -8.40
C ALA A 36 18.95 2.41 -8.21
N ASP A 37 19.78 1.97 -7.25
CA ASP A 37 20.02 0.55 -7.00
C ASP A 37 18.79 -0.14 -6.42
N ASP A 38 18.01 0.59 -5.60
CA ASP A 38 16.73 0.10 -5.09
C ASP A 38 15.75 -0.21 -6.22
N VAL A 39 15.63 0.73 -7.16
CA VAL A 39 14.76 0.58 -8.33
C VAL A 39 15.27 -0.54 -9.24
N ALA A 40 16.59 -0.65 -9.41
CA ALA A 40 17.22 -1.71 -10.20
C ALA A 40 16.94 -3.10 -9.63
N ALA A 41 16.94 -3.28 -8.31
CA ALA A 41 16.61 -4.56 -7.67
C ALA A 41 15.16 -4.99 -7.95
N VAL A 42 14.21 -4.06 -7.90
CA VAL A 42 12.79 -4.36 -8.20
C VAL A 42 12.59 -4.66 -9.69
N ARG A 43 13.30 -3.97 -10.59
CA ARG A 43 13.32 -4.27 -12.03
C ARG A 43 13.92 -5.64 -12.33
N ALA A 44 15.01 -6.01 -11.65
CA ALA A 44 15.64 -7.32 -11.78
C ALA A 44 14.70 -8.46 -11.33
N ALA A 45 13.80 -8.20 -10.40
CA ALA A 45 12.72 -9.12 -10.03
C ALA A 45 11.57 -9.18 -11.07
N GLY A 46 11.66 -8.42 -12.16
CA GLY A 46 10.74 -8.47 -13.30
C GLY A 46 9.58 -7.48 -13.22
N TRP A 47 9.60 -6.48 -12.33
CA TRP A 47 8.59 -5.42 -12.33
C TRP A 47 8.88 -4.33 -13.34
N THR A 48 7.83 -3.82 -13.98
CA THR A 48 7.90 -2.70 -14.91
C THR A 48 7.90 -1.38 -14.17
N ASP A 49 8.45 -0.33 -14.79
CA ASP A 49 8.40 1.03 -14.24
C ASP A 49 6.98 1.52 -13.98
N GLU A 50 6.04 1.13 -14.84
CA GLU A 50 4.62 1.41 -14.64
C GLU A 50 4.08 0.78 -13.35
N ALA A 51 4.42 -0.48 -13.08
CA ALA A 51 4.01 -1.15 -11.84
C ALA A 51 4.63 -0.50 -10.60
N LEU A 52 5.91 -0.10 -10.68
CA LEU A 52 6.56 0.67 -9.61
C LEU A 52 5.86 2.01 -9.39
N TYR A 53 5.55 2.73 -10.47
CA TYR A 53 4.86 4.01 -10.40
C TYR A 53 3.51 3.88 -9.69
N PHE A 54 2.71 2.86 -10.02
CA PHE A 54 1.46 2.60 -9.33
C PHE A 54 1.66 2.23 -7.85
N ALA A 55 2.61 1.36 -7.53
CA ALA A 55 2.86 0.96 -6.15
C ALA A 55 3.33 2.14 -5.27
N ILE A 56 4.24 2.98 -5.78
CA ILE A 56 4.70 4.20 -5.13
C ILE A 56 3.54 5.17 -4.96
N THR A 57 2.70 5.34 -5.99
CA THR A 57 1.54 6.25 -5.94
C THR A 57 0.57 5.84 -4.84
N VAL A 58 0.23 4.55 -4.75
CA VAL A 58 -0.64 4.03 -3.68
C VAL A 58 -0.01 4.28 -2.32
N CYS A 59 1.28 3.93 -2.13
CA CYS A 59 1.98 4.17 -0.88
C CYS A 59 1.97 5.65 -0.47
N ALA A 60 2.26 6.55 -1.41
CA ALA A 60 2.30 8.00 -1.16
C ALA A 60 0.92 8.56 -0.80
N LEU A 61 -0.14 8.13 -1.48
CA LEU A 61 -1.52 8.56 -1.19
C LEU A 61 -1.96 8.12 0.20
N PHE A 62 -1.69 6.88 0.60
CA PHE A 62 -1.99 6.43 1.97
C PHE A 62 -1.17 7.18 3.02
N ASN A 63 0.10 7.49 2.73
CA ASN A 63 0.91 8.34 3.59
C ASN A 63 0.30 9.74 3.79
N PHE A 64 -0.23 10.34 2.73
CA PHE A 64 -0.97 11.60 2.82
C PHE A 64 -2.26 11.44 3.64
N TYR A 65 -3.10 10.46 3.30
CA TYR A 65 -4.40 10.26 3.96
C TYR A 65 -4.27 9.95 5.43
N ASN A 66 -3.33 9.08 5.83
CA ASN A 66 -3.12 8.74 7.23
C ASN A 66 -2.81 10.01 8.04
N ARG A 67 -1.85 10.82 7.57
CA ARG A 67 -1.49 12.09 8.22
C ARG A 67 -2.66 13.08 8.28
N TRP A 68 -3.42 13.19 7.18
CA TRP A 68 -4.54 14.11 7.11
C TRP A 68 -5.72 13.70 8.01
N ILE A 69 -6.08 12.41 8.01
CA ILE A 69 -7.12 11.84 8.87
C ILE A 69 -6.73 11.99 10.35
N ASP A 70 -5.51 11.59 10.69
CA ASP A 70 -5.00 11.66 12.06
C ASP A 70 -4.98 13.10 12.58
N ALA A 71 -4.55 14.06 11.75
CA ALA A 71 -4.49 15.47 12.13
C ALA A 71 -5.86 16.15 12.21
N THR A 72 -6.87 15.66 11.47
CA THR A 72 -8.23 16.25 11.46
C THR A 72 -9.16 15.62 12.50
N GLY A 73 -8.72 14.59 13.21
CA GLY A 73 -9.53 13.90 14.22
C GLY A 73 -10.62 13.03 13.62
N VAL A 74 -10.54 12.69 12.33
CA VAL A 74 -11.48 11.77 11.69
C VAL A 74 -11.17 10.35 12.18
N HIS A 75 -12.12 9.73 12.88
CA HIS A 75 -11.93 8.38 13.40
C HIS A 75 -12.28 7.31 12.35
N ALA A 76 -11.56 6.19 12.41
CA ALA A 76 -11.90 5.01 11.64
C ALA A 76 -13.36 4.59 11.91
N MET A 77 -14.06 4.18 10.86
CA MET A 77 -15.39 3.60 11.01
C MET A 77 -15.29 2.32 11.84
N SER A 78 -16.30 2.05 12.68
CA SER A 78 -16.41 0.74 13.32
C SER A 78 -16.46 -0.37 12.27
N GLU A 79 -15.98 -1.57 12.59
CA GLU A 79 -16.01 -2.68 11.63
C GLU A 79 -17.41 -2.94 11.06
N GLU A 80 -18.44 -2.81 11.90
CA GLU A 80 -19.83 -2.98 11.49
C GLU A 80 -20.24 -1.89 10.48
N ALA A 81 -19.91 -0.63 10.77
CA ALA A 81 -20.20 0.47 9.87
C ALA A 81 -19.42 0.34 8.55
N HIS A 82 -18.19 -0.17 8.59
CA HIS A 82 -17.37 -0.47 7.42
C HIS A 82 -17.99 -1.59 6.57
N ARG A 83 -18.38 -2.72 7.19
CA ARG A 83 -19.08 -3.83 6.51
C ARG A 83 -20.41 -3.38 5.87
N ALA A 84 -21.20 -2.59 6.60
CA ALA A 84 -22.46 -2.06 6.10
C ALA A 84 -22.22 -1.07 4.94
N GLY A 85 -21.19 -0.24 5.04
CA GLY A 85 -20.72 0.66 3.96
C GLY A 85 -20.36 -0.11 2.70
N GLY A 86 -19.53 -1.15 2.81
CA GLY A 86 -19.14 -1.99 1.68
C GLY A 86 -20.34 -2.63 0.96
N LYS A 87 -21.32 -3.16 1.72
CA LYS A 87 -22.57 -3.71 1.15
C LYS A 87 -23.39 -2.64 0.41
N ARG A 88 -23.43 -1.40 0.91
CA ARG A 88 -24.11 -0.29 0.24
C ARG A 88 -23.39 0.11 -1.05
N SER A 89 -22.08 0.28 -1.00
CA SER A 89 -21.26 0.63 -2.17
C SER A 89 -21.32 -0.45 -3.26
N ALA A 90 -21.38 -1.73 -2.90
CA ALA A 90 -21.51 -2.81 -3.88
C ALA A 90 -22.88 -2.85 -4.58
N ARG A 91 -23.92 -2.33 -3.93
CA ARG A 91 -25.30 -2.28 -4.47
C ARG A 91 -25.60 -0.96 -5.19
N GLY A 92 -24.81 0.08 -4.94
CA GLY A 92 -24.94 1.42 -5.54
C GLY A 92 -23.73 1.81 -6.38
N SER A 93 -23.63 3.09 -6.74
CA SER A 93 -22.43 3.68 -7.33
C SER A 93 -21.55 4.31 -6.25
N TYR A 94 -20.29 4.62 -6.59
CA TYR A 94 -19.44 5.51 -5.78
C TYR A 94 -19.92 6.97 -5.80
N ALA A 95 -20.74 7.33 -6.79
CA ALA A 95 -21.46 8.58 -6.82
C ALA A 95 -22.65 8.49 -5.85
N ARG A 96 -22.65 9.38 -4.86
CA ARG A 96 -23.84 9.68 -4.07
C ARG A 96 -24.76 10.62 -4.84
#